data_AF-A0A358PDM9-F1
#
_entry.id   AF-A0A358PDM9-F1
#
_cell.length_a   1.000
_cell.length_b   1.000
_cell.length_c   1.000
_cell.angle_alpha   90.00
_cell.angle_beta   90.00
_cell.angle_gamma   90.00
#
_symmetry.space_group_name_H-M   'P 1'
#
loop_
_entity.id
_entity.type
_entity.pdbx_description
1 polymer ?
#
loop_
_entity_poly.entity_id
_entity_poly.type
_entity_poly.pdbx_seq_one_letter_code
_entity_poly.pdbx_strand_id
1 'polypeptide(L)'
;MTQISPKHPREPGFGHWRWQRISAVATLGLMLYFTYLVAAIGPLDYSAAIAFVAAPQHAAALAILVIAGLFHAALGVQMIIEDYIPLASG
;
A
#
# COMPACT_ATOMS: atom_id res chain seq x y z
N MET A 1 33.17 -1.17 34.06
CA MET A 1 33.01 -0.12 33.03
C MET A 1 31.74 -0.46 32.26
N THR A 2 30.60 0.12 32.68
CA THR A 2 29.26 -0.26 32.22
C THR A 2 28.96 0.48 30.93
N GLN A 3 28.97 -0.22 29.79
CA GLN A 3 28.55 0.35 28.51
C GLN A 3 27.03 0.57 28.54
N ILE A 4 26.59 1.82 28.69
CA ILE A 4 25.20 2.20 28.52
C ILE A 4 24.94 2.24 27.01
N SER A 5 24.35 1.16 26.49
CA SER A 5 23.88 1.15 25.10
C SER A 5 22.79 2.20 24.94
N PRO A 6 22.92 3.17 24.02
CA PRO A 6 21.87 4.16 23.77
C PRO A 6 20.63 3.43 23.27
N LYS A 7 19.56 3.48 24.05
CA LYS A 7 18.27 2.89 23.70
C LYS A 7 17.67 3.73 22.56
N HIS A 8 17.91 3.33 21.31
CA HIS A 8 17.22 3.91 20.17
C HIS A 8 15.71 3.72 20.38
N PRO A 9 14.90 4.79 20.36
CA PRO A 9 13.45 4.66 20.44
C PRO A 9 13.00 3.96 19.16
N ARG A 10 12.77 2.65 19.23
CA ARG A 10 12.02 1.96 18.17
C ARG A 10 10.61 2.53 18.20
N GLU A 11 10.08 2.94 17.06
CA GLU A 11 8.68 3.34 16.98
C GLU A 11 7.77 2.21 17.52
N PRO A 12 6.63 2.55 18.14
CA PRO A 12 5.73 1.54 18.69
C PRO A 12 5.19 0.62 17.57
N GLY A 13 5.78 -0.56 17.44
CA GLY A 13 5.50 -1.53 16.37
C GLY A 13 4.04 -2.00 16.27
N PHE A 14 3.22 -1.80 17.32
CA PHE A 14 1.79 -2.09 17.28
C PHE A 14 1.03 -1.21 16.27
N GLY A 15 1.38 0.08 16.16
CA GLY A 15 0.74 0.97 15.18
C GLY A 15 1.12 0.58 13.76
N HIS A 16 2.42 0.39 13.52
CA HIS A 16 2.95 -0.01 12.21
C HIS A 16 2.33 -1.33 11.74
N TRP A 17 2.35 -2.36 12.59
CA TRP A 17 1.77 -3.67 12.30
C TRP A 17 0.28 -3.62 11.98
N ARG A 18 -0.49 -2.76 12.68
CA ARG A 18 -1.93 -2.60 12.45
C ARG A 18 -2.19 -2.01 11.08
N TRP A 19 -1.47 -0.94 10.73
CA TRP A 19 -1.62 -0.29 9.44
C TRP A 19 -1.18 -1.16 8.27
N GLN A 20 -0.16 -2.00 8.44
CA GLN A 20 0.22 -3.03 7.47
C GLN A 20 -0.96 -3.94 7.09
N ARG A 21 -1.70 -4.45 8.09
CA ARG A 21 -2.83 -5.38 7.86
C ARG A 21 -4.07 -4.69 7.31
N ILE A 22 -4.42 -3.53 7.87
CA ILE A 22 -5.58 -2.75 7.42
C ILE A 22 -5.38 -2.33 5.96
N SER A 23 -4.19 -1.80 5.63
CA SER A 23 -3.88 -1.43 4.25
C SER A 23 -3.83 -2.63 3.31
N ALA A 24 -3.28 -3.77 3.73
CA ALA A 24 -3.26 -4.99 2.93
C ALA A 24 -4.68 -5.47 2.57
N VAL A 25 -5.60 -5.53 3.54
CA VAL A 25 -6.99 -5.95 3.30
C VAL A 25 -7.72 -4.94 2.42
N ALA A 26 -7.54 -3.64 2.66
CA ALA A 26 -8.16 -2.59 1.83
C ALA A 26 -7.66 -2.67 0.38
N THR A 27 -6.35 -2.74 0.17
CA THR A 27 -5.73 -2.84 -1.16
C THR A 27 -6.14 -4.13 -1.86
N LEU A 28 -6.21 -5.27 -1.16
CA LEU A 28 -6.69 -6.53 -1.73
C LEU A 28 -8.15 -6.42 -2.21
N GLY A 29 -9.04 -5.86 -1.38
CA GLY A 29 -10.44 -5.66 -1.75
C GLY A 29 -10.60 -4.75 -2.97
N LEU A 30 -9.85 -3.64 -3.00
CA LEU A 30 -9.84 -2.70 -4.13
C LEU A 30 -9.29 -3.35 -5.41
N MET A 31 -8.24 -4.17 -5.30
CA MET A 31 -7.69 -4.91 -6.43
C MET A 31 -8.69 -5.93 -6.98
N LEU A 32 -9.36 -6.69 -6.12
CA LEU A 32 -10.40 -7.65 -6.56
C LEU A 32 -11.55 -6.94 -7.28
N TYR A 33 -12.01 -5.82 -6.74
CA TYR A 33 -13.04 -5.00 -7.37
C TYR A 33 -12.59 -4.46 -8.73
N PHE A 34 -11.35 -3.93 -8.82
CA PHE A 34 -10.78 -3.45 -10.07
C PHE A 34 -10.67 -4.58 -11.12
N THR A 35 -10.17 -5.75 -10.74
CA THR A 35 -10.08 -6.91 -11.64
C THR A 35 -11.45 -7.34 -12.15
N TYR A 36 -12.46 -7.39 -11.28
CA TYR A 36 -13.85 -7.68 -11.68
C TYR A 36 -14.37 -6.66 -12.70
N LEU A 37 -14.16 -5.36 -12.44
CA LEU A 37 -14.61 -4.29 -13.34
C LEU A 37 -13.96 -4.36 -14.72
N VAL A 38 -12.64 -4.56 -14.77
CA VAL A 38 -11.91 -4.69 -16.05
C VAL A 38 -12.37 -5.92 -16.82
N ALA A 39 -12.61 -7.04 -16.12
CA ALA A 39 -13.15 -8.25 -16.76
C ALA A 39 -14.57 -8.05 -17.31
N ALA A 40 -15.35 -7.16 -16.71
CA ALA A 40 -16.72 -6.86 -17.13
C ALA A 40 -16.82 -5.79 -18.23
N ILE A 41 -15.72 -5.11 -18.59
CA ILE A 41 -15.79 -3.88 -19.40
C ILE A 41 -16.06 -4.09 -20.89
N GLY A 42 -16.21 -5.34 -21.34
CA GLY A 42 -16.50 -5.63 -22.75
C GLY A 42 -15.29 -5.31 -23.64
N PRO A 43 -15.44 -4.57 -24.75
CA PRO A 43 -14.33 -4.30 -25.67
C PRO A 43 -13.18 -3.59 -24.96
N LEU A 44 -11.96 -4.13 -25.09
CA LEU A 44 -10.74 -3.51 -24.55
C LEU A 44 -10.15 -2.50 -25.55
N ASP A 45 -10.99 -1.58 -26.02
CA ASP A 45 -10.60 -0.49 -26.91
C ASP A 45 -10.48 0.85 -26.18
N TYR A 46 -9.91 1.84 -26.87
CA TYR A 46 -9.68 3.17 -26.32
C TYR A 46 -10.98 3.85 -25.88
N SER A 47 -12.07 3.68 -26.63
CA SER A 47 -13.34 4.31 -26.32
C SER A 47 -13.97 3.76 -25.03
N ALA A 48 -13.89 2.44 -24.85
CA ALA A 48 -14.34 1.77 -23.63
C ALA A 48 -13.47 2.17 -22.42
N ALA A 49 -12.15 2.28 -22.59
CA ALA A 49 -11.26 2.73 -21.51
C ALA A 49 -11.55 4.17 -21.07
N ILE A 50 -11.83 5.08 -22.01
CA ILE A 50 -12.23 6.46 -21.68
C ILE A 50 -13.58 6.47 -20.96
N ALA A 51 -14.57 5.72 -21.45
CA ALA A 51 -15.88 5.62 -20.80
C ALA A 51 -15.78 5.04 -19.38
N PHE A 52 -14.87 4.09 -19.16
CA PHE A 52 -14.58 3.53 -17.84
C PHE A 52 -14.17 4.61 -16.84
N VAL A 53 -13.12 5.35 -17.19
CA VAL A 53 -12.48 6.31 -16.29
C VAL A 53 -13.36 7.56 -16.15
N ALA A 54 -14.16 7.90 -17.16
CA ALA A 54 -15.11 9.01 -17.08
C ALA A 54 -16.24 8.76 -16.07
N ALA A 55 -16.53 7.50 -15.71
CA ALA A 55 -17.56 7.18 -14.74
C ALA A 55 -17.07 7.48 -13.30
N PRO A 56 -17.75 8.35 -12.53
CA PRO A 56 -17.25 8.84 -11.24
C PRO A 56 -16.92 7.74 -10.23
N GLN A 57 -17.72 6.67 -10.18
CA GLN A 57 -17.50 5.55 -9.26
C GLN A 57 -16.22 4.76 -9.58
N HIS A 58 -15.86 4.62 -10.86
CA HIS A 58 -14.64 3.92 -11.27
C HIS A 58 -13.43 4.81 -11.05
N ALA A 59 -13.52 6.10 -11.41
CA ALA A 59 -12.48 7.09 -11.14
C ALA A 59 -12.14 7.17 -9.65
N ALA A 60 -13.17 7.24 -8.79
CA ALA A 60 -12.98 7.27 -7.34
C ALA A 60 -12.32 5.98 -6.84
N ALA A 61 -12.80 4.80 -7.26
CA ALA A 61 -12.21 3.53 -6.86
C ALA A 61 -10.75 3.39 -7.31
N LEU A 62 -10.42 3.83 -8.53
CA LEU A 62 -9.05 3.85 -9.06
C LEU A 62 -8.15 4.80 -8.26
N ALA A 63 -8.62 6.00 -7.96
CA ALA A 63 -7.87 6.97 -7.16
C ALA A 63 -7.59 6.43 -5.75
N ILE A 64 -8.60 5.83 -5.11
CA ILE A 64 -8.47 5.21 -3.79
C ILE A 64 -7.50 4.03 -3.86
N LEU A 65 -7.57 3.19 -4.90
CA LEU A 65 -6.64 2.08 -5.10
C LEU A 65 -5.18 2.56 -5.22
N VAL A 66 -4.92 3.63 -6.00
CA VAL A 66 -3.58 4.22 -6.12
C VAL A 66 -3.08 4.71 -4.76
N ILE A 67 -3.90 5.48 -4.03
CA ILE A 67 -3.51 6.04 -2.73
C ILE A 67 -3.27 4.92 -1.71
N ALA A 68 -4.17 3.94 -1.60
CA ALA A 68 -4.06 2.82 -0.69
C ALA A 68 -2.86 1.92 -1.04
N GLY A 69 -2.63 1.68 -2.33
CA GLY A 69 -1.49 0.91 -2.83
C GLY A 69 -0.15 1.58 -2.51
N LEU A 70 -0.04 2.89 -2.73
CA LEU A 70 1.15 3.66 -2.38
C LEU A 70 1.39 3.69 -0.87
N PHE A 71 0.35 3.87 -0.07
CA PHE A 71 0.44 3.80 1.39
C PHE A 71 0.91 2.42 1.87
N HIS A 72 0.33 1.34 1.34
CA HIS A 72 0.74 -0.02 1.66
C HIS A 72 2.19 -0.30 1.26
N ALA A 73 2.58 0.11 0.06
CA ALA A 73 3.94 -0.06 -0.45
C ALA A 73 4.97 0.70 0.41
N ALA A 74 4.67 1.93 0.83
CA ALA A 74 5.55 2.72 1.69
C ALA A 74 5.81 2.01 3.04
N LEU A 75 4.75 1.50 3.69
CA LEU A 75 4.89 0.71 4.92
C LEU A 75 5.70 -0.56 4.67
N GLY A 76 5.44 -1.28 3.57
CA GLY A 76 6.16 -2.51 3.20
C GLY A 76 7.66 -2.27 2.99
N VAL A 77 8.02 -1.19 2.29
CA VAL A 77 9.43 -0.81 2.09
C VAL A 77 10.09 -0.43 3.42
N GLN A 78 9.37 0.24 4.33
CA GLN A 78 9.89 0.52 5.67
C GLN A 78 10.26 -0.77 6.41
N MET A 79 9.41 -1.81 6.40
CA MET A 79 9.73 -3.11 7.00
C MET A 79 10.99 -3.74 6.40
N ILE A 80 11.12 -3.70 5.07
CA ILE A 80 12.32 -4.21 4.39
C ILE A 80 13.57 -3.44 4.86
N ILE A 81 13.49 -2.12 4.95
CA ILE A 81 14.61 -1.30 5.42
C ILE A 81 14.98 -1.67 6.87
N GLU A 82 14.00 -1.77 7.75
CA GLU A 82 14.20 -2.09 9.17
C GLU A 82 14.78 -3.50 9.39
N ASP A 83 14.44 -4.46 8.54
CA ASP A 83 14.93 -5.84 8.64
C ASP A 83 16.31 -6.05 8.00
N TYR A 84 16.64 -5.29 6.94
CA TYR A 84 17.82 -5.58 6.10
C TYR A 84 18.91 -4.50 6.12
N ILE A 85 18.65 -3.29 6.63
CA ILE A 85 19.65 -2.22 6.70
C ILE A 85 20.10 -2.02 8.15
N PRO A 86 21.24 -2.62 8.56
CA PRO A 86 21.79 -2.39 9.89
C PRO A 86 22.27 -0.94 10.01
N LEU A 87 22.06 -0.35 11.19
CA LEU A 87 22.68 0.93 11.54
C LEU A 87 24.20 0.75 11.48
N ALA A 88 24.92 1.73 10.91
CA ALA A 88 26.37 1.72 10.86
C ALA A 88 26.91 1.55 12.29
N SER A 89 27.40 0.35 12.59
CA SER A 89 28.08 0.07 13.85
C SER A 89 29.42 0.80 13.80
N GLY A 90 29.53 1.90 14.56
CA GLY A 90 30.83 2.44 14.94
C GLY A 90 31.59 1.48 15.84
#